data_AF-A0A368B2U8-F1
#
_entry.id   AF-A0A368B2U8-F1
#
_cell.length_a   1.000
_cell.length_b   1.000
_cell.length_c   1.000
_cell.angle_alpha   90.00
_cell.angle_beta   90.00
_cell.angle_gamma   90.00
#
_symmetry.space_group_name_H-M   'P 1'
#
loop_
_entity.id
_entity.type
_entity.pdbx_description
1 polymer ?
#
loop_
_entity_poly.entity_id
_entity_poly.type
_entity_poly.pdbx_seq_one_letter_code
_entity_poly.pdbx_strand_id
1 'polypeptide(L)' 'MRLKRKYMKTHLTRPRKGGAAKRRRQSDHRKRLITLGIDEEVVRKMNPREILTMLKYPAKIQKG' A
#
# COMPACT_ATOMS: atom_id res chain seq x y z
N MET A 1 -23.16 31.77 4.09
CA MET A 1 -22.70 30.85 3.02
C MET A 1 -21.88 31.66 2.01
N ARG A 2 -20.54 31.62 2.06
CA ARG A 2 -19.67 32.48 1.22
C ARG A 2 -18.82 31.62 0.29
N LEU A 3 -19.19 31.70 -0.99
CA LEU A 3 -18.52 31.28 -2.22
C LEU A 3 -17.46 30.17 -2.10
N LYS A 4 -17.90 28.95 -2.43
CA LYS A 4 -17.41 28.20 -3.60
C LYS A 4 -16.06 28.75 -4.10
N ARG A 5 -14.96 28.27 -3.52
CA ARG A 5 -13.65 28.29 -4.18
C ARG A 5 -13.78 27.40 -5.42
N LYS A 6 -14.39 27.99 -6.46
CA LYS A 6 -14.84 27.41 -7.73
C LYS A 6 -13.65 27.12 -8.67
N TYR A 7 -12.42 27.44 -8.27
CA TYR A 7 -11.24 27.30 -9.09
C TYR A 7 -10.13 26.62 -8.29
N MET A 8 -10.30 25.31 -8.17
CA MET A 8 -9.31 24.39 -7.66
C MET A 8 -8.29 24.11 -8.76
N LYS A 9 -7.08 24.66 -8.62
CA LYS A 9 -5.86 23.99 -9.10
C LYS A 9 -5.37 22.92 -8.11
N THR A 10 -6.23 22.52 -7.17
CA THR A 10 -5.98 21.40 -6.28
C THR A 10 -6.67 20.18 -6.87
N HIS A 11 -5.99 19.04 -6.85
CA HIS A 11 -6.51 17.76 -7.32
C HIS A 11 -7.62 17.21 -6.39
N LEU A 12 -8.62 18.01 -6.01
CA LEU A 12 -9.70 17.64 -5.09
C LEU A 12 -10.74 16.73 -5.73
N THR A 13 -10.93 16.82 -7.05
CA THR A 13 -11.81 15.91 -7.81
C THR A 13 -11.13 14.59 -8.17
N ARG A 14 -9.80 14.50 -8.03
CA ARG A 14 -9.08 13.26 -8.33
C ARG A 14 -9.30 12.28 -7.19
N PRO A 15 -9.85 11.07 -7.44
CA PRO A 15 -10.00 10.07 -6.40
C PRO A 15 -8.61 9.67 -5.86
N ARG A 16 -8.42 9.84 -4.56
CA ARG A 16 -7.23 9.43 -3.82
C ARG A 16 -7.65 8.47 -2.72
N LYS A 17 -6.84 7.42 -2.47
CA LYS A 17 -7.08 6.58 -1.30
C LYS A 17 -6.92 7.40 -0.01
N GLY A 18 -7.94 7.36 0.85
CA GLY A 18 -7.87 7.94 2.20
C GLY A 18 -6.80 7.27 3.06
N GLY A 19 -6.43 7.91 4.18
CA GLY A 19 -5.40 7.41 5.09
C GLY A 19 -5.69 5.99 5.59
N ALA A 20 -6.93 5.72 6.01
CA ALA A 20 -7.34 4.39 6.46
C ALA A 20 -7.22 3.32 5.37
N ALA A 21 -7.67 3.63 4.14
CA ALA A 21 -7.56 2.72 3.00
C ALA A 21 -6.10 2.43 2.61
N LYS A 22 -5.21 3.43 2.75
CA LYS A 22 -3.77 3.24 2.57
C LYS A 22 -3.20 2.29 3.62
N ARG A 23 -3.54 2.47 4.90
CA ARG A 23 -3.07 1.61 6.01
C ARG A 23 -3.55 0.16 5.84
N ARG A 24 -4.82 -0.05 5.53
CA ARG A 24 -5.38 -1.40 5.26
C ARG A 24 -4.60 -2.11 4.17
N ARG A 25 -4.38 -1.43 3.02
CA ARG A 25 -3.57 -1.98 1.93
C ARG A 25 -2.16 -2.40 2.38
N GLN A 26 -1.47 -1.59 3.20
CA GLN A 26 -0.14 -1.97 3.68
C GLN A 26 -0.19 -3.20 4.60
N SER A 27 -1.19 -3.29 5.49
CA SER A 27 -1.40 -4.47 6.34
C SER A 27 -1.67 -5.72 5.49
N ASP A 28 -2.54 -5.62 4.49
CA ASP A 28 -2.86 -6.73 3.59
C ASP A 28 -1.62 -7.19 2.81
N HIS A 29 -0.78 -6.26 2.36
CA HIS A 29 0.46 -6.59 1.66
C HIS A 29 1.45 -7.34 2.56
N ARG A 30 1.59 -6.91 3.82
CA ARG A 30 2.43 -7.63 4.79
C ARG A 30 1.93 -9.04 5.06
N LYS A 31 0.61 -9.19 5.28
CA LYS A 31 -0.02 -10.50 5.46
C LYS A 31 0.24 -11.44 4.27
N ARG A 32 0.12 -10.94 3.04
CA ARG A 32 0.41 -11.72 1.84
C ARG A 32 1.86 -12.21 1.79
N LEU A 33 2.83 -11.38 2.15
CA LEU A 33 4.23 -11.81 2.19
C LEU A 33 4.48 -12.89 3.25
N ILE A 34 3.84 -12.78 4.41
CA ILE A 34 3.90 -13.81 5.46
C ILE A 34 3.30 -15.13 4.95
N THR A 35 2.15 -15.07 4.27
CA THR A 35 1.54 -16.26 3.64
C THR A 35 2.43 -16.89 2.56
N LEU A 36 3.24 -16.09 1.86
CA LEU A 36 4.19 -16.59 0.87
C LEU A 36 5.48 -17.16 1.48
N GLY A 37 5.64 -17.13 2.81
CA GLY A 37 6.76 -17.73 3.53
C GLY A 37 7.87 -16.76 3.94
N ILE A 38 7.64 -15.45 3.90
CA ILE A 38 8.58 -14.48 4.48
C ILE A 38 8.34 -14.33 5.97
N ASP A 39 9.43 -14.35 6.75
CA ASP A 39 9.40 -14.14 8.18
C ASP A 39 8.80 -12.78 8.60
N GLU A 40 8.00 -12.78 9.67
CA GLU A 40 7.26 -11.60 10.13
C GLU A 40 8.18 -10.47 10.61
N GLU A 41 9.31 -10.78 11.25
CA GLU A 41 10.28 -9.77 11.71
C GLU A 41 10.96 -9.08 10.53
N VAL A 42 11.23 -9.83 9.47
CA VAL A 42 11.74 -9.29 8.21
C VAL A 42 10.70 -8.37 7.56
N VAL A 43 9.45 -8.81 7.46
CA VAL A 43 8.34 -8.02 6.89
C VAL A 43 8.07 -6.75 7.67
N ARG A 44 8.27 -6.76 8.99
CA ARG A 44 8.08 -5.59 9.86
C ARG A 44 9.13 -4.50 9.63
N LYS A 45 10.37 -4.89 9.33
CA LYS A 45 11.48 -3.96 9.05
C LYS A 45 11.46 -3.41 7.62
N MET A 46 10.72 -4.04 6.71
CA MET A 46 10.66 -3.63 5.30
C MET A 46 9.90 -2.32 5.06
N ASN A 47 10.43 -1.56 4.09
CA ASN A 47 9.78 -0.37 3.57
C ASN A 47 8.60 -0.74 2.65
N PRO A 48 7.58 0.12 2.51
CA PRO A 48 6.44 -0.15 1.62
C PRO A 48 6.82 -0.42 0.16
N ARG A 49 7.92 0.16 -0.32
CA ARG A 49 8.41 -0.04 -1.69
C ARG A 49 9.02 -1.44 -1.87
N GLU A 50 9.77 -1.92 -0.89
CA GLU A 50 10.33 -3.28 -0.88
C GLU A 50 9.22 -4.33 -0.88
N ILE A 51 8.21 -4.13 -0.03
CA ILE A 51 7.03 -4.99 0.04
C ILE A 51 6.33 -5.11 -1.32
N LEU A 52 6.15 -3.99 -2.03
CA LEU A 52 5.55 -3.97 -3.36
C LEU A 52 6.42 -4.68 -4.41
N THR A 53 7.74 -4.49 -4.35
CA THR A 53 8.69 -5.15 -5.25
C THR A 53 8.66 -6.66 -5.08
N MET A 54 8.61 -7.14 -3.84
CA MET A 54 8.49 -8.58 -3.55
C MET A 54 7.17 -9.14 -4.08
N LEU A 55 6.05 -8.47 -3.78
CA LEU A 55 4.72 -8.88 -4.28
C LEU A 55 4.57 -8.84 -5.81
N LYS A 56 5.50 -8.21 -6.55
CA LYS A 56 5.46 -8.16 -8.01
C LYS A 56 5.69 -9.54 -8.64
N TYR A 57 6.54 -10.37 -8.04
CA TYR A 57 6.88 -11.70 -8.55
C TYR A 57 6.74 -12.75 -7.43
N PRO A 58 5.51 -13.07 -7.00
CA PRO A 58 5.28 -13.96 -5.86
C PRO A 58 5.83 -15.37 -6.08
N ALA A 59 5.85 -15.86 -7.32
CA ALA A 59 6.43 -17.16 -7.68
C ALA A 59 7.94 -17.26 -7.40
N LYS A 60 8.66 -16.12 -7.32
CA LYS A 60 10.09 -16.12 -6.95
C LYS A 60 10.32 -16.18 -5.44
N ILE A 61 9.28 -15.89 -4.66
CA ILE A 61 9.31 -15.90 -3.19
C ILE A 61 8.90 -17.27 -2.67
N GLN A 62 7.87 -17.83 -3.31
CA GLN A 62 7.39 -19.18 -3.05
C GLN A 62 8.45 -20.16 -3.55
N LYS A 63 9.48 -20.40 -2.73
CA LYS A 63 10.38 -21.55 -2.90
C LYS A 63 9.56 -22.80 -2.55
N GLY A 64 8.88 -23.33 -3.56
CA GLY A 64 8.59 -24.75 -3.69
C GLY A 64 9.72 -25.37 -4.49
#